data_AF-A0A2U0DC21-F1
#
_entry.id   AF-A0A2U0DC21-F1
#
_cell.length_a   1.000
_cell.length_b   1.000
_cell.length_c   1.000
_cell.angle_alpha   90.00
_cell.angle_beta   90.00
_cell.angle_gamma   90.00
#
_symmetry.space_group_name_H-M   'P 1'
#
loop_
_entity.id
_entity.type
_entity.pdbx_description
1 polymer ?
#
loop_
_entity_poly.entity_id
_entity_poly.type
_entity_poly.pdbx_seq_one_letter_code
_entity_poly.pdbx_strand_id
1 'polypeptide(L)'
;MGTYEKVFEFLSDPTRETFLKCRELVINDPEYDPYSEDTGNVQKLLNEGKFQEVVKYVNVNILLSPSVHIFKYFAYKQLGDEKAMNIEMTIAQIIFECIEKTGDGTEDSPYIITRISDERDLIRYHFNKEDTMQKLVKGEDKIMDVLTLNDGSEVYFDISVPYRRIAFSFNKRNAEAEKEEEKTERPKKKSWWNFLSKN
;
A
#
# COMPACT_ATOMS: atom_id res chain seq x y z
N MET A 1 -3.24 13.90 14.99
CA MET A 1 -4.30 13.09 15.60
C MET A 1 -5.58 13.09 14.76
N GLY A 2 -6.03 14.22 14.18
CA GLY A 2 -7.30 14.27 13.43
C GLY A 2 -7.35 13.69 12.00
N THR A 3 -6.25 13.20 11.41
CA THR A 3 -6.28 12.62 10.05
C THR A 3 -6.63 11.12 10.08
N TYR A 4 -6.08 10.36 11.03
CA TYR A 4 -6.30 8.92 11.12
C TYR A 4 -7.73 8.58 11.55
N GLU A 5 -8.33 9.38 12.44
CA GLU A 5 -9.75 9.21 12.80
C GLU A 5 -10.66 9.43 11.60
N LYS A 6 -10.33 10.40 10.73
CA LYS A 6 -11.10 10.68 9.51
C LYS A 6 -11.03 9.56 8.48
N VAL A 7 -9.94 8.79 8.45
CA VAL A 7 -9.80 7.62 7.57
C VAL A 7 -10.86 6.56 7.89
N PHE A 8 -11.38 6.50 9.12
CA PHE A 8 -12.39 5.53 9.53
C PHE A 8 -13.83 6.08 9.54
N GLU A 9 -14.09 7.27 9.00
CA GLU A 9 -15.45 7.82 8.91
C GLU A 9 -16.41 6.92 8.11
N PHE A 10 -15.88 6.19 7.12
CA PHE A 10 -16.67 5.22 6.33
C PHE A 10 -17.28 4.09 7.18
N LEU A 11 -16.76 3.81 8.38
CA LEU A 11 -17.32 2.75 9.25
C LEU A 11 -18.77 3.04 9.68
N SER A 12 -19.18 4.31 9.70
CA SER A 12 -20.55 4.70 10.09
C SER A 12 -21.54 4.63 8.91
N ASP A 13 -21.04 4.72 7.68
CA ASP A 13 -21.82 4.69 6.44
C ASP A 13 -20.96 4.07 5.33
N PRO A 14 -20.84 2.72 5.26
CA PRO A 14 -19.85 2.05 4.42
C PRO A 14 -20.33 1.94 2.97
N THR A 15 -20.37 3.07 2.26
CA THR A 15 -20.69 3.15 0.83
C THR A 15 -19.41 3.23 -0.01
N ARG A 16 -19.55 3.05 -1.32
CA ARG A 16 -18.44 3.25 -2.26
C ARG A 16 -17.86 4.66 -2.12
N GLU A 17 -18.73 5.67 -2.06
CA GLU A 17 -18.37 7.08 -2.06
C GLU A 17 -17.63 7.47 -0.77
N THR A 18 -18.12 7.03 0.39
CA THR A 18 -17.48 7.33 1.67
C THR A 18 -16.15 6.61 1.82
N PHE A 19 -16.05 5.35 1.39
CA PHE A 19 -14.79 4.61 1.39
C PHE A 19 -13.75 5.27 0.49
N LEU A 20 -14.10 5.59 -0.76
CA LEU A 20 -13.16 6.24 -1.68
C LEU A 20 -12.73 7.62 -1.17
N LYS A 21 -13.63 8.40 -0.54
CA LYS A 21 -13.27 9.67 0.09
C LYS A 21 -12.28 9.49 1.25
N CYS A 22 -12.44 8.45 2.07
CA CYS A 22 -11.49 8.14 3.16
C CYS A 22 -10.16 7.62 2.61
N ARG A 23 -10.20 6.80 1.56
CA ARG A 23 -9.02 6.33 0.83
C ARG A 23 -8.20 7.48 0.25
N GLU A 24 -8.84 8.55 -0.24
CA GLU A 24 -8.13 9.77 -0.69
C GLU A 24 -7.26 10.39 0.41
N LEU A 25 -7.66 10.29 1.69
CA LEU A 25 -6.81 10.78 2.79
C LEU A 25 -5.54 9.95 2.95
N VAL A 26 -5.61 8.65 2.68
CA VAL A 26 -4.46 7.73 2.74
C VAL A 26 -3.55 7.95 1.54
N ILE A 27 -4.08 7.90 0.32
CA ILE A 27 -3.22 7.89 -0.89
C ILE A 27 -2.55 9.24 -1.18
N ASN A 28 -3.09 10.33 -0.62
CA ASN A 28 -2.51 11.67 -0.73
C ASN A 28 -1.56 12.01 0.43
N ASP A 29 -1.39 11.11 1.40
CA ASP A 29 -0.43 11.30 2.48
C ASP A 29 1.02 11.27 1.92
N PRO A 30 1.91 12.17 2.37
CA PRO A 30 3.32 12.14 1.97
C PRO A 30 4.05 10.82 2.27
N GLU A 31 3.65 10.11 3.33
CA GLU A 31 4.24 8.85 3.76
C GLU A 31 3.59 7.63 3.10
N TYR A 32 2.57 7.83 2.25
CA TYR A 32 1.93 6.75 1.53
C TYR A 32 2.92 6.02 0.60
N ASP A 33 3.11 4.75 0.89
CA ASP A 33 3.88 3.77 0.14
C ASP A 33 3.06 2.47 0.00
N PRO A 34 2.45 2.22 -1.18
CA PRO A 34 1.62 1.05 -1.40
C PRO A 34 2.40 -0.27 -1.41
N TYR A 35 3.73 -0.20 -1.48
CA TYR A 35 4.64 -1.34 -1.55
C TYR A 35 5.45 -1.50 -0.25
N SER A 36 5.11 -0.76 0.80
CA SER A 36 5.83 -0.85 2.07
C SER A 36 5.79 -2.26 2.66
N GLU A 37 6.84 -2.62 3.39
CA GLU A 37 6.96 -3.89 4.12
C GLU A 37 6.11 -3.93 5.40
N ASP A 38 5.26 -2.92 5.64
CA ASP A 38 4.56 -2.74 6.92
C ASP A 38 3.68 -3.94 7.30
N THR A 39 2.97 -4.53 6.34
CA THR A 39 2.18 -5.76 6.58
C THR A 39 3.07 -6.91 7.01
N GLY A 40 4.21 -7.12 6.34
CA GLY A 40 5.18 -8.17 6.68
C GLY A 40 5.83 -7.93 8.05
N ASN A 41 6.13 -6.67 8.37
CA ASN A 41 6.65 -6.27 9.68
C ASN A 41 5.65 -6.59 10.81
N VAL A 42 4.38 -6.24 10.62
CA VAL A 42 3.31 -6.55 11.61
C VAL A 42 3.13 -8.06 11.74
N GLN A 43 3.09 -8.80 10.64
CA GLN A 43 2.98 -10.26 10.66
C GLN A 43 4.16 -10.90 11.40
N LYS A 44 5.38 -10.40 11.19
CA LYS A 44 6.57 -10.87 11.90
C LYS A 44 6.46 -10.64 13.40
N LEU A 45 6.02 -9.45 13.84
CA LEU A 45 5.78 -9.16 15.25
C LEU A 45 4.75 -10.12 15.87
N LEU A 46 3.66 -10.41 15.13
CA LEU A 46 2.63 -11.35 15.56
C LEU A 46 3.22 -12.76 15.75
N ASN A 47 3.99 -13.25 14.77
CA ASN A 47 4.63 -14.56 14.81
C ASN A 47 5.67 -14.67 15.95
N GLU A 48 6.34 -13.57 16.29
CA GLU A 48 7.29 -13.48 17.42
C GLU A 48 6.60 -13.35 18.79
N GLY A 49 5.27 -13.31 18.85
CA GLY A 49 4.51 -13.15 20.09
C GLY A 49 4.55 -11.73 20.67
N LYS A 50 5.00 -10.74 19.90
CA LYS A 50 5.11 -9.32 20.29
C LYS A 50 3.77 -8.60 20.12
N PHE A 51 2.76 -9.08 20.85
CA PHE A 51 1.37 -8.65 20.66
C PHE A 51 1.14 -7.18 20.99
N GLN A 52 1.86 -6.63 21.98
CA GLN A 52 1.78 -5.21 22.33
C GLN A 52 2.32 -4.32 21.20
N GLU A 53 3.37 -4.76 20.53
CA GLU A 53 3.97 -4.07 19.40
C GLU A 53 3.04 -4.13 18.18
N VAL A 54 2.38 -5.27 17.92
CA VAL A 54 1.39 -5.41 16.83
C VAL A 54 0.27 -4.37 16.97
N VAL A 55 -0.34 -4.25 18.16
CA VAL A 55 -1.49 -3.34 18.34
C VAL A 55 -1.08 -1.87 18.32
N LYS A 56 0.15 -1.56 18.74
CA LYS A 56 0.72 -0.19 18.68
C LYS A 56 1.22 0.19 17.29
N TYR A 57 1.41 -0.77 16.40
CA TYR A 57 1.88 -0.50 15.04
C TYR A 57 0.76 0.19 14.25
N VAL A 58 0.95 1.48 13.96
CA VAL A 58 0.02 2.34 13.22
C VAL A 58 0.81 3.31 12.37
N ASN A 59 0.55 3.30 11.07
CA ASN A 59 1.00 4.30 10.10
C ASN A 59 -0.03 4.40 8.97
N VAL A 60 0.13 5.36 8.06
CA VAL A 60 -0.85 5.61 6.99
C VAL A 60 -1.07 4.42 6.04
N ASN A 61 -0.02 3.62 5.79
CA ASN A 61 -0.07 2.51 4.84
C ASN A 61 -0.94 1.35 5.34
N ILE A 62 -1.10 1.19 6.65
CA ILE A 62 -1.81 0.03 7.20
C ILE A 62 -3.23 0.34 7.69
N LEU A 63 -3.67 1.60 7.64
CA LEU A 63 -4.99 2.00 8.14
C LEU A 63 -6.15 1.34 7.39
N LEU A 64 -5.98 1.06 6.11
CA LEU A 64 -7.01 0.43 5.27
C LEU A 64 -6.59 -0.98 4.82
N SER A 65 -5.66 -1.62 5.54
CA SER A 65 -5.17 -2.95 5.20
C SER A 65 -5.94 -4.04 5.97
N PRO A 66 -6.77 -4.87 5.29
CA PRO A 66 -7.56 -5.90 5.97
C PRO A 66 -6.71 -6.90 6.75
N SER A 67 -5.59 -7.37 6.17
CA SER A 67 -4.69 -8.30 6.85
C SER A 67 -4.11 -7.75 8.15
N VAL A 68 -3.74 -6.47 8.20
CA VAL A 68 -3.20 -5.86 9.43
C VAL A 68 -4.25 -5.82 10.53
N HIS A 69 -5.50 -5.49 10.21
CA HIS A 69 -6.61 -5.57 11.17
C HIS A 69 -6.84 -7.02 11.65
N ILE A 70 -6.74 -8.01 10.77
CA ILE A 70 -6.79 -9.43 11.16
C ILE A 70 -5.62 -9.81 12.08
N PHE A 71 -4.41 -9.31 11.84
CA PHE A 71 -3.27 -9.53 12.72
C PHE A 71 -3.47 -8.91 14.10
N LYS A 72 -4.04 -7.70 14.16
CA LYS A 72 -4.40 -7.03 15.42
C LYS A 72 -5.50 -7.78 16.17
N TYR A 73 -6.50 -8.34 15.47
CA TYR A 73 -7.48 -9.24 16.07
C TYR A 73 -6.79 -10.40 16.82
N PHE A 74 -5.83 -11.08 16.18
CA PHE A 74 -5.10 -12.16 16.84
C PHE A 74 -4.23 -11.68 18.00
N ALA A 75 -3.61 -10.51 17.89
CA ALA A 75 -2.83 -9.93 18.98
C ALA A 75 -3.72 -9.56 20.20
N TYR A 76 -4.86 -8.90 19.98
CA TYR A 76 -5.80 -8.57 21.06
C TYR A 76 -6.39 -9.82 21.71
N LYS A 77 -6.65 -10.87 20.95
CA LYS A 77 -7.03 -12.18 21.49
C LYS A 77 -6.00 -12.72 22.49
N GLN A 78 -4.70 -12.60 22.17
CA GLN A 78 -3.63 -13.05 23.06
C GLN A 78 -3.45 -12.14 24.28
N LEU A 79 -3.82 -10.87 24.16
CA LEU A 79 -3.80 -9.89 25.26
C LEU A 79 -5.05 -9.96 26.16
N GLY A 80 -6.07 -10.71 25.79
CA GLY A 80 -7.32 -10.83 26.54
C GLY A 80 -8.25 -9.62 26.40
N ASP A 81 -8.08 -8.77 25.38
CA ASP A 81 -8.96 -7.62 25.11
C ASP A 81 -10.01 -7.98 24.05
N GLU A 82 -11.10 -8.59 24.49
CA GLU A 82 -12.18 -9.04 23.60
C GLU A 82 -12.86 -7.88 22.87
N LYS A 83 -12.95 -6.71 23.49
CA LYS A 83 -13.59 -5.54 22.88
C LYS A 83 -12.77 -5.05 21.68
N ALA A 84 -11.47 -4.84 21.88
CA ALA A 84 -10.58 -4.40 20.81
C ALA A 84 -10.46 -5.47 19.72
N MET A 85 -10.37 -6.74 20.11
CA MET A 85 -10.39 -7.88 19.19
C MET A 85 -11.60 -7.80 18.22
N ASN A 86 -12.82 -7.67 18.75
CA ASN A 86 -14.03 -7.62 17.92
C ASN A 86 -14.05 -6.39 17.00
N ILE A 87 -13.60 -5.23 17.48
CA ILE A 87 -13.51 -4.00 16.68
C ILE A 87 -12.60 -4.20 15.46
N GLU A 88 -11.42 -4.77 15.65
CA GLU A 88 -10.46 -4.99 14.55
C GLU A 88 -11.05 -5.92 13.47
N MET A 89 -11.75 -6.99 13.86
CA MET A 89 -12.41 -7.87 12.91
C MET A 89 -13.54 -7.16 12.14
N THR A 90 -14.34 -6.35 12.84
CA THR A 90 -15.38 -5.53 12.19
C THR A 90 -14.79 -4.58 11.17
N ILE A 91 -13.68 -3.92 11.49
CA ILE A 91 -13.00 -3.02 10.54
C ILE A 91 -12.52 -3.79 9.30
N ALA A 92 -11.87 -4.94 9.48
CA ALA A 92 -11.39 -5.76 8.37
C ALA A 92 -12.54 -6.18 7.43
N GLN A 93 -13.67 -6.63 7.98
CA GLN A 93 -14.84 -7.02 7.21
C GLN A 93 -15.43 -5.85 6.43
N ILE A 94 -15.61 -4.69 7.06
CA ILE A 94 -16.16 -3.51 6.39
C ILE A 94 -15.23 -3.03 5.27
N ILE A 95 -13.90 -3.10 5.44
CA ILE A 95 -12.97 -2.75 4.36
C ILE A 95 -13.16 -3.68 3.16
N PHE A 96 -13.26 -5.00 3.36
CA PHE A 96 -13.54 -5.93 2.25
C PHE A 96 -14.85 -5.59 1.52
N GLU A 97 -15.93 -5.41 2.28
CA GLU A 97 -17.23 -5.02 1.70
C GLU A 97 -17.14 -3.70 0.92
N CYS A 98 -16.34 -2.75 1.40
CA CYS A 98 -16.15 -1.48 0.72
C CYS A 98 -15.33 -1.63 -0.56
N ILE A 99 -14.29 -2.47 -0.57
CA ILE A 99 -13.55 -2.83 -1.79
C ILE A 99 -14.51 -3.48 -2.79
N GLU A 100 -15.35 -4.41 -2.37
CA GLU A 100 -16.36 -5.01 -3.23
C GLU A 100 -17.37 -4.00 -3.76
N LYS A 101 -17.72 -2.94 -3.03
CA LYS A 101 -18.58 -1.87 -3.54
C LYS A 101 -17.93 -1.00 -4.62
N THR A 102 -16.62 -1.13 -4.84
CA THR A 102 -15.90 -0.39 -5.89
C THR A 102 -16.00 -1.03 -7.28
N GLY A 103 -16.41 -2.29 -7.37
CA GLY A 103 -16.51 -3.00 -8.65
C GLY A 103 -17.13 -4.38 -8.50
N ASP A 104 -16.98 -5.23 -9.50
CA ASP A 104 -17.35 -6.66 -9.43
C ASP A 104 -16.17 -7.59 -9.77
N GLY A 105 -14.98 -7.00 -9.95
CA GLY A 105 -13.76 -7.73 -10.26
C GLY A 105 -13.62 -8.10 -11.74
N THR A 106 -14.48 -7.58 -12.63
CA THR A 106 -14.34 -7.71 -14.08
C THR A 106 -13.43 -6.63 -14.66
N GLU A 107 -13.03 -6.78 -15.93
CA GLU A 107 -12.23 -5.77 -16.64
C GLU A 107 -12.92 -4.39 -16.71
N ASP A 108 -14.24 -4.39 -16.94
CA ASP A 108 -15.03 -3.16 -17.03
C ASP A 108 -15.21 -2.49 -15.65
N SER A 109 -15.30 -3.30 -14.59
CA SER A 109 -15.58 -2.87 -13.22
C SER A 109 -14.63 -3.54 -12.21
N PRO A 110 -13.32 -3.24 -12.27
CA PRO A 110 -12.32 -3.85 -11.41
C PRO A 110 -12.47 -3.36 -9.96
N TYR A 111 -11.99 -4.16 -9.00
CA TYR A 111 -11.91 -3.72 -7.61
C TYR A 111 -10.81 -2.67 -7.45
N ILE A 112 -11.09 -1.58 -6.73
CA ILE A 112 -10.14 -0.51 -6.45
C ILE A 112 -9.48 -0.77 -5.09
N ILE A 113 -8.16 -0.97 -5.12
CA ILE A 113 -7.37 -1.28 -3.92
C ILE A 113 -6.59 -0.07 -3.40
N THR A 114 -6.14 -0.13 -2.15
CA THR A 114 -5.28 0.91 -1.55
C THR A 114 -3.82 0.48 -1.55
N ARG A 115 -3.54 -0.81 -1.37
CA ARG A 115 -2.21 -1.42 -1.44
C ARG A 115 -2.24 -2.69 -2.26
N ILE A 116 -1.11 -3.06 -2.84
CA ILE A 116 -0.99 -4.28 -3.66
C ILE A 116 -1.31 -5.55 -2.86
N SER A 117 -0.99 -5.56 -1.56
CA SER A 117 -1.34 -6.69 -0.68
C SER A 117 -2.87 -6.92 -0.58
N ASP A 118 -3.68 -5.87 -0.76
CA ASP A 118 -5.14 -5.95 -0.60
C ASP A 118 -5.77 -6.91 -1.63
N GLU A 119 -5.15 -7.08 -2.80
CA GLU A 119 -5.61 -8.03 -3.83
C GLU A 119 -5.67 -9.44 -3.27
N ARG A 120 -4.56 -9.88 -2.67
CA ARG A 120 -4.43 -11.22 -2.09
C ARG A 120 -5.17 -11.34 -0.79
N ASP A 121 -5.30 -10.26 -0.02
CA ASP A 121 -6.17 -10.25 1.15
C ASP A 121 -7.61 -10.54 0.75
N LEU A 122 -8.12 -9.89 -0.30
CA LEU A 122 -9.48 -10.11 -0.80
C LEU A 122 -9.64 -11.56 -1.33
N ILE A 123 -8.74 -12.03 -2.18
CA ILE A 123 -8.82 -13.39 -2.74
C ILE A 123 -8.78 -14.46 -1.63
N ARG A 124 -7.83 -14.37 -0.70
CA ARG A 124 -7.54 -15.45 0.26
C ARG A 124 -8.42 -15.39 1.50
N TYR A 125 -8.60 -14.20 2.08
CA TYR A 125 -9.32 -14.08 3.35
C TYR A 125 -10.81 -13.79 3.17
N HIS A 126 -11.20 -13.15 2.06
CA HIS A 126 -12.60 -12.81 1.83
C HIS A 126 -13.29 -13.83 0.92
N PHE A 127 -12.74 -14.10 -0.27
CA PHE A 127 -13.31 -15.09 -1.19
C PHE A 127 -12.94 -16.54 -0.88
N ASN A 128 -11.97 -16.77 0.02
CA ASN A 128 -11.46 -18.10 0.36
C ASN A 128 -11.03 -18.89 -0.88
N LYS A 129 -10.29 -18.22 -1.78
CA LYS A 129 -9.71 -18.77 -3.01
C LYS A 129 -8.19 -18.58 -3.03
N GLU A 130 -7.55 -19.13 -4.05
CA GLU A 130 -6.11 -19.01 -4.27
C GLU A 130 -5.82 -18.51 -5.69
N ASP A 131 -4.84 -17.61 -5.81
CA ASP A 131 -4.28 -17.15 -7.07
C ASP A 131 -3.19 -18.10 -7.58
N THR A 132 -3.19 -18.37 -8.88
CA THR A 132 -2.21 -19.24 -9.55
C THR A 132 -1.29 -18.47 -10.50
N MET A 133 -1.76 -17.33 -10.99
CA MET A 133 -1.03 -16.47 -11.91
C MET A 133 -1.43 -15.02 -11.71
N GLN A 134 -0.50 -14.11 -11.99
CA GLN A 134 -0.73 -12.66 -12.04
C GLN A 134 -0.23 -12.12 -13.39
N LYS A 135 -0.99 -11.22 -14.00
CA LYS A 135 -0.57 -10.44 -15.17
C LYS A 135 -0.94 -8.96 -14.99
N LEU A 136 -0.12 -8.09 -15.58
CA LEU A 136 -0.35 -6.65 -15.61
C LEU A 136 -1.00 -6.26 -16.95
N VAL A 137 -2.13 -5.58 -16.91
CA VAL A 137 -2.82 -5.02 -18.08
C VAL A 137 -2.73 -3.50 -18.03
N LYS A 138 -2.24 -2.89 -19.12
CA LYS A 138 -2.13 -1.43 -19.26
C LYS A 138 -3.10 -0.97 -20.33
N GLY A 139 -4.16 -0.28 -19.92
CA GLY A 139 -5.04 0.49 -20.81
C GLY A 139 -4.53 1.93 -20.97
N GLU A 140 -5.30 2.75 -21.69
CA GLU A 140 -4.99 4.18 -21.86
C GLU A 140 -5.03 4.94 -20.51
N ASP A 141 -6.07 4.70 -19.70
CA ASP A 141 -6.30 5.42 -18.44
C ASP A 141 -6.18 4.56 -17.17
N LYS A 142 -6.24 3.23 -17.33
CA LYS A 142 -6.21 2.26 -16.22
C LYS A 142 -5.01 1.35 -16.30
N ILE A 143 -4.44 1.06 -15.14
CA ILE A 143 -3.43 0.02 -14.96
C ILE A 143 -4.05 -0.98 -14.00
N MET A 144 -4.15 -2.22 -14.46
CA MET A 144 -4.83 -3.29 -13.73
C MET A 144 -3.91 -4.46 -13.50
N ASP A 145 -3.95 -5.00 -12.29
CA ASP A 145 -3.44 -6.33 -12.01
C ASP A 145 -4.60 -7.32 -12.15
N VAL A 146 -4.31 -8.47 -12.76
CA VAL A 146 -5.28 -9.55 -12.99
C VAL A 146 -4.75 -10.81 -12.34
N LEU A 147 -5.51 -11.33 -11.39
CA LEU A 147 -5.23 -12.60 -10.72
C LEU A 147 -6.07 -13.71 -11.36
N THR A 148 -5.42 -14.75 -11.87
CA THR A 148 -6.09 -15.98 -12.29
C THR A 148 -6.20 -16.92 -11.10
N LEU A 149 -7.40 -17.34 -10.77
CA LEU A 149 -7.68 -18.20 -9.64
C LEU A 149 -7.57 -19.68 -10.01
N ASN A 150 -7.54 -20.55 -9.00
CA ASN A 150 -7.43 -22.01 -9.18
C ASN A 150 -8.60 -22.65 -9.96
N ASP A 151 -9.77 -21.99 -10.01
CA ASP A 151 -10.93 -22.39 -10.80
C ASP A 151 -10.89 -21.86 -12.25
N GLY A 152 -9.83 -21.15 -12.63
CA GLY A 152 -9.62 -20.55 -13.94
C GLY A 152 -10.31 -19.20 -14.15
N SER A 153 -11.06 -18.69 -13.16
CA SER A 153 -11.62 -17.34 -13.23
C SER A 153 -10.52 -16.28 -13.09
N GLU A 154 -10.76 -15.09 -13.64
CA GLU A 154 -9.87 -13.94 -13.51
C GLU A 154 -10.55 -12.86 -12.68
N VAL A 155 -9.80 -12.23 -11.78
CA VAL A 155 -10.23 -11.08 -10.98
C VAL A 155 -9.32 -9.89 -11.27
N TYR A 156 -9.94 -8.77 -11.60
CA TYR A 156 -9.28 -7.53 -12.02
C TYR A 156 -9.27 -6.51 -10.89
N PHE A 157 -8.10 -5.89 -10.69
CA PHE A 157 -7.86 -4.88 -9.68
C PHE A 157 -7.31 -3.60 -10.31
N ASP A 158 -7.91 -2.45 -10.04
CA ASP A 158 -7.36 -1.15 -10.44
C ASP A 158 -6.23 -0.76 -9.50
N ILE A 159 -5.01 -0.82 -10.03
CA ILE A 159 -3.78 -0.48 -9.33
C ILE A 159 -3.18 0.85 -9.81
N SER A 160 -3.95 1.66 -10.54
CA SER A 160 -3.44 2.87 -11.17
C SER A 160 -2.82 3.85 -10.17
N VAL A 161 -3.41 3.96 -8.97
CA VAL A 161 -2.86 4.80 -7.89
C VAL A 161 -1.57 4.20 -7.31
N PRO A 162 -1.55 2.93 -6.81
CA PRO A 162 -0.32 2.27 -6.39
C PRO A 162 0.81 2.36 -7.42
N TYR A 163 0.49 2.04 -8.67
CA TYR A 163 1.44 2.02 -9.78
C TYR A 163 2.04 3.40 -10.07
N ARG A 164 1.22 4.46 -10.06
CA ARG A 164 1.72 5.83 -10.28
C ARG A 164 2.64 6.27 -9.14
N ARG A 165 2.39 5.85 -7.90
CA ARG A 165 3.24 6.18 -6.76
C ARG A 165 4.65 5.60 -6.93
N ILE A 166 4.78 4.34 -7.36
CA ILE A 166 6.10 3.74 -7.58
C ILE A 166 6.81 4.36 -8.79
N ALA A 167 6.09 4.60 -9.90
CA ALA A 167 6.65 5.27 -11.08
C ALA A 167 7.19 6.68 -10.75
N PHE A 168 6.44 7.45 -9.95
CA PHE A 168 6.88 8.75 -9.45
C PHE A 168 8.13 8.64 -8.58
N SER A 169 8.17 7.67 -7.64
CA SER A 169 9.34 7.46 -6.77
C SER A 169 10.60 7.02 -7.54
N PHE A 170 10.47 6.26 -8.63
CA PHE A 170 11.60 5.96 -9.52
C PHE A 170 12.08 7.22 -10.26
N ASN A 171 11.18 8.00 -10.83
CA ASN A 171 11.54 9.23 -11.55
C ASN A 171 12.20 10.27 -10.63
N LYS A 172 11.72 10.42 -9.40
CA LYS A 172 12.31 11.33 -8.40
C LYS A 172 13.74 10.90 -8.03
N ARG A 173 13.96 9.60 -7.78
CA ARG A 173 15.30 9.06 -7.45
C ARG A 173 16.28 9.25 -8.61
N ASN A 174 15.84 9.00 -9.84
CA ASN A 174 16.68 9.22 -11.02
C ASN A 174 17.02 10.71 -11.19
N ALA A 175 16.05 11.61 -11.04
CA ALA A 175 16.28 13.06 -11.14
C ALA A 175 17.16 13.62 -10.00
N GLU A 176 17.14 13.01 -8.82
CA GLU A 176 18.03 13.36 -7.70
C GLU A 176 19.46 12.86 -7.94
N ALA A 177 19.62 11.64 -8.47
CA ALA A 177 20.93 11.10 -8.87
C ALA A 177 21.57 11.93 -9.99
N GLU A 178 20.81 12.32 -11.01
CA GLU A 178 21.28 13.20 -12.09
C GLU A 178 21.73 14.57 -11.57
N LYS A 179 21.03 15.15 -10.59
CA LYS A 179 21.41 16.43 -9.95
C LYS A 179 22.63 16.32 -9.04
N GLU A 180 22.89 15.16 -8.46
CA GLU A 180 24.11 14.90 -7.69
C GLU A 180 25.32 14.71 -8.61
N GLU A 181 25.16 14.01 -9.73
CA GLU A 181 26.19 13.88 -10.77
C GLU A 181 26.55 15.26 -11.38
N GLU A 182 25.56 16.09 -11.69
CA GLU A 182 25.78 17.46 -12.22
C GLU A 182 26.47 18.40 -11.20
N LYS A 183 26.30 18.16 -9.90
CA LYS A 183 27.02 18.89 -8.84
C LYS A 183 28.47 18.43 -8.70
N THR A 184 28.76 17.16 -8.96
CA THR A 184 30.14 16.63 -8.94
C THR A 184 30.98 17.03 -10.15
N GLU A 185 30.37 17.44 -11.27
CA GLU A 185 31.07 17.78 -12.52
C GLU A 185 31.40 19.29 -12.72
N ARG A 186 31.29 20.15 -11.71
CA ARG A 186 31.76 21.56 -11.83
C ARG A 186 33.30 21.68 -11.69
N PRO A 187 33.98 22.54 -12.48
CA PRO A 187 35.23 22.20 -13.17
C PRO A 187 36.52 22.34 -12.35
N LYS A 188 37.52 21.48 -12.64
CA LYS A 188 38.91 21.61 -12.16
C LYS A 188 39.48 22.98 -12.57
N LYS A 189 39.79 23.82 -11.58
CA LYS A 189 40.50 25.10 -11.76
C LYS A 189 41.79 24.91 -12.56
N LYS A 190 41.95 25.70 -13.63
CA LYS A 190 43.20 25.86 -14.37
C LYS A 190 44.32 26.27 -13.39
N SER A 191 45.35 25.44 -13.24
CA SER A 191 46.54 25.78 -12.46
C SER A 191 47.52 26.58 -13.33
N TRP A 192 48.00 27.68 -12.75
CA TRP A 192 48.64 28.83 -13.37
C TRP A 192 50.15 28.80 -13.04
N TRP A 193 50.89 27.75 -13.44
CA TRP A 193 52.31 27.58 -13.09
C TRP A 193 53.15 26.87 -14.16
N ASN A 194 53.23 27.42 -15.37
CA ASN A 194 54.40 27.20 -16.25
C ASN A 194 55.22 28.48 -16.32
N PHE A 195 55.83 28.84 -15.19
CA PHE A 195 56.94 29.77 -15.13
C PHE A 195 58.03 29.10 -14.30
N LEU A 196 59.24 29.05 -14.86
CA LEU A 196 60.51 28.56 -14.29
C LEU A 196 60.84 27.07 -14.48
N SER A 197 61.41 26.75 -15.65
CA SER A 197 62.77 26.18 -15.66
C SER A 197 63.48 26.54 -16.96
N LYS A 198 64.18 27.68 -16.96
CA LYS A 198 65.43 27.83 -17.71
C LYS A 198 66.47 26.99 -16.97
N ASN A 199 67.07 26.03 -17.67
CA ASN A 199 68.51 25.92 -17.84
C ASN A 199 68.81 24.98 -19.00
#